data_AF-A0A7L8UY03-F1
#
_entry.id   AF-A0A7L8UY03-F1
#
_cell.length_a   1.000
_cell.length_b   1.000
_cell.length_c   1.000
_cell.angle_alpha   90.00
_cell.angle_beta   90.00
_cell.angle_gamma   90.00
#
_symmetry.space_group_name_H-M   'P 1'
#
loop_
_entity.id
_entity.type
_entity.pdbx_description
1 polymer ?
#
loop_
_entity_poly.entity_id
_entity_poly.type
_entity_poly.pdbx_seq_one_letter_code
_entity_poly.pdbx_strand_id
1 'polypeptide(L)'
;MTIELINSLSDSALPGVSWQIEQVRTGKSSELWVATPHEDASYLARQLGLAPYQVFDIYAQRYLTAIDETKGIWWTDLPVPNNARFVINADWTKSIMSFGCEIAKVRWYSDAKRIVQAVAWQDSRGQIDYKDIYQRDGKRFATQYFSDGQLLVTEFFFGDEAIVVRDFYFNKRRDFVYANGQQFESAEQYIAAVINRQTNQTINITQFGRELTFVPKHTILTLIDNLTDSASNLQPRLRQILTDHQSPIGEIRMTDANFDYLKRAGLPTNHVKLVRI
;
A
#
# COMPACT_ATOMS: atom_id res chain seq x y z
N MET A 1 4.01 -5.98 -22.32
CA MET A 1 2.81 -6.10 -21.48
C MET A 1 2.73 -4.86 -20.61
N THR A 2 1.53 -4.36 -20.32
CA THR A 2 1.35 -3.15 -19.51
C THR A 2 1.00 -3.55 -18.09
N ILE A 3 1.75 -2.98 -17.15
CA ILE A 3 1.54 -3.13 -15.71
C ILE A 3 0.94 -1.83 -15.20
N GLU A 4 -0.14 -1.95 -14.46
CA GLU A 4 -0.70 -0.82 -13.74
C GLU A 4 -0.07 -0.75 -12.36
N LEU A 5 0.68 0.32 -12.07
CA LEU A 5 1.30 0.54 -10.77
C LEU A 5 0.48 1.54 -9.97
N ILE A 6 0.16 1.17 -8.73
CA ILE A 6 -0.54 2.01 -7.76
C ILE A 6 0.26 2.09 -6.45
N ASN A 7 0.15 3.21 -5.73
CA ASN A 7 0.82 3.34 -4.44
C ASN A 7 0.18 2.44 -3.36
N SER A 8 -1.14 2.45 -3.21
CA SER A 8 -1.83 1.66 -2.19
C SER A 8 -3.21 1.19 -2.68
N LEU A 9 -3.62 0.00 -2.24
CA LEU A 9 -5.00 -0.46 -2.42
C LEU A 9 -6.02 0.42 -1.66
N SER A 10 -5.59 1.14 -0.63
CA SER A 10 -6.43 2.11 0.08
C SER A 10 -6.81 3.31 -0.79
N ASP A 11 -6.07 3.55 -1.89
CA ASP A 11 -6.31 4.66 -2.81
C ASP A 11 -7.31 4.28 -3.92
N SER A 12 -7.96 3.11 -3.84
CA SER A 12 -8.83 2.56 -4.90
C SER A 12 -10.04 3.43 -5.27
N ALA A 13 -10.42 4.37 -4.39
CA ALA A 13 -11.48 5.32 -4.65
C ALA A 13 -11.04 6.52 -5.50
N LEU A 14 -9.73 6.75 -5.68
CA LEU A 14 -9.23 7.81 -6.57
C LEU A 14 -9.57 7.45 -8.02
N PRO A 15 -10.07 8.39 -8.84
CA PRO A 15 -10.52 8.06 -10.20
C PRO A 15 -9.41 7.45 -11.06
N GLY A 16 -8.19 7.97 -10.96
CA GLY A 16 -7.02 7.38 -11.62
C GLY A 16 -6.76 5.93 -11.20
N VAL A 17 -6.74 5.64 -9.91
CA VAL A 17 -6.47 4.29 -9.38
C VAL A 17 -7.59 3.32 -9.76
N SER A 18 -8.85 3.77 -9.67
CA SER A 18 -10.02 3.00 -10.11
C SER A 18 -9.94 2.65 -11.61
N TRP A 19 -9.54 3.60 -12.45
CA TRP A 19 -9.34 3.36 -13.88
C TRP A 19 -8.25 2.31 -14.15
N GLN A 20 -7.14 2.34 -13.39
CA GLN A 20 -6.07 1.35 -13.49
C GLN A 20 -6.55 -0.05 -13.12
N ILE A 21 -7.27 -0.18 -12.02
CA ILE A 21 -7.90 -1.45 -11.59
C ILE A 21 -8.83 -1.98 -12.70
N GLU A 22 -9.62 -1.11 -13.32
CA GLU A 22 -10.51 -1.49 -14.43
C GLU A 22 -9.74 -1.99 -15.67
N GLN A 23 -8.57 -1.41 -15.99
CA GLN A 23 -7.76 -1.91 -17.11
C GLN A 23 -7.31 -3.35 -16.89
N VAL A 24 -6.91 -3.69 -15.66
CA VAL A 24 -6.51 -5.05 -15.31
C VAL A 24 -7.72 -5.99 -15.27
N ARG A 25 -8.84 -5.55 -14.67
CA ARG A 25 -10.08 -6.32 -14.59
C ARG A 25 -10.65 -6.69 -15.95
N THR A 26 -10.52 -5.80 -16.93
CA THR A 26 -11.00 -6.02 -18.32
C THR A 26 -9.97 -6.67 -19.24
N GLY A 27 -8.78 -7.00 -18.73
CA GLY A 27 -7.71 -7.64 -19.50
C GLY A 27 -7.00 -6.72 -20.50
N LYS A 28 -7.21 -5.41 -20.41
CA LYS A 28 -6.48 -4.40 -21.21
C LYS A 28 -5.05 -4.21 -20.72
N SER A 29 -4.84 -4.33 -19.41
CA SER A 29 -3.53 -4.40 -18.77
C SER A 29 -3.35 -5.77 -18.12
N SER A 30 -2.11 -6.21 -17.98
CA SER A 30 -1.80 -7.59 -17.61
C SER A 30 -1.96 -7.84 -16.11
N GLU A 31 -1.51 -6.90 -15.29
CA GLU A 31 -1.40 -7.07 -13.84
C GLU A 31 -1.41 -5.70 -13.13
N LEU A 32 -1.81 -5.72 -11.86
CA LEU A 32 -1.77 -4.58 -10.94
C LEU A 32 -0.60 -4.77 -9.97
N TRP A 33 0.28 -3.79 -9.86
CA TRP A 33 1.37 -3.79 -8.90
C TRP A 33 1.11 -2.77 -7.80
N VAL A 34 1.30 -3.17 -6.55
CA VAL A 34 1.01 -2.35 -5.37
C VAL A 34 2.31 -2.08 -4.60
N ALA A 35 2.63 -0.81 -4.39
CA ALA A 35 3.88 -0.39 -3.77
C ALA A 35 3.85 -0.42 -2.23
N THR A 36 2.68 -0.18 -1.62
CA THR A 36 2.49 -0.16 -0.18
C THR A 36 1.88 -1.48 0.30
N PRO A 37 2.53 -2.20 1.23
CA PRO A 37 2.01 -3.46 1.74
C PRO A 37 0.73 -3.23 2.56
N HIS A 38 -0.22 -4.15 2.46
CA HIS A 38 -1.53 -4.05 3.14
C HIS A 38 -1.97 -5.40 3.69
N GLU A 39 -2.35 -5.49 4.97
CA GLU A 39 -2.71 -6.76 5.61
C GLU A 39 -3.93 -7.43 4.98
N ASP A 40 -4.81 -6.60 4.42
CA ASP A 40 -6.06 -7.02 3.81
C ASP A 40 -6.02 -7.12 2.27
N ALA A 41 -4.83 -7.10 1.67
CA ALA A 41 -4.67 -6.95 0.21
C ALA A 41 -5.47 -7.98 -0.60
N SER A 42 -5.42 -9.27 -0.22
CA SER A 42 -6.13 -10.34 -0.95
C SER A 42 -7.66 -10.23 -0.86
N TYR A 43 -8.18 -9.69 0.24
CA TYR A 43 -9.62 -9.41 0.37
C TYR A 43 -10.01 -8.23 -0.52
N LEU A 44 -9.27 -7.12 -0.42
CA LEU A 44 -9.52 -5.90 -1.18
C LEU A 44 -9.44 -6.15 -2.70
N ALA A 45 -8.43 -6.90 -3.15
CA ALA A 45 -8.31 -7.29 -4.56
C ALA A 45 -9.58 -8.00 -5.07
N ARG A 46 -10.13 -8.95 -4.30
CA ARG A 46 -11.37 -9.65 -4.66
C ARG A 46 -12.58 -8.71 -4.67
N GLN A 47 -12.69 -7.80 -3.69
CA GLN A 47 -13.77 -6.79 -3.65
C GLN A 47 -13.72 -5.86 -4.87
N LEU A 48 -12.53 -5.58 -5.38
CA LEU A 48 -12.29 -4.79 -6.59
C LEU A 48 -12.48 -5.60 -7.89
N GLY A 49 -12.89 -6.87 -7.80
CA GLY A 49 -13.12 -7.74 -8.95
C GLY A 49 -11.84 -8.27 -9.61
N LEU A 50 -10.70 -8.20 -8.92
CA LEU A 50 -9.42 -8.75 -9.38
C LEU A 50 -9.20 -10.14 -8.79
N ALA A 51 -8.63 -11.05 -9.58
CA ALA A 51 -8.11 -12.28 -9.04
C ALA A 51 -6.79 -12.00 -8.28
N PRO A 52 -6.54 -12.62 -7.11
CA PRO A 52 -5.32 -12.36 -6.34
C PRO A 52 -4.02 -12.52 -7.14
N TYR A 53 -3.95 -13.51 -8.04
CA TYR A 53 -2.77 -13.75 -8.88
C TYR A 53 -2.52 -12.66 -9.94
N GLN A 54 -3.45 -11.71 -10.15
CA GLN A 54 -3.25 -10.54 -11.01
C GLN A 54 -2.64 -9.36 -10.24
N VAL A 55 -2.50 -9.47 -8.92
CA VAL A 55 -2.00 -8.41 -8.05
C VAL A 55 -0.65 -8.81 -7.49
N PHE A 56 0.39 -8.04 -7.81
CA PHE A 56 1.74 -8.22 -7.30
C PHE A 56 2.00 -7.24 -6.16
N ASP A 57 2.30 -7.76 -4.97
CA ASP A 57 2.80 -6.96 -3.84
C ASP A 57 4.30 -6.76 -4.02
N ILE A 58 4.70 -5.53 -4.34
CA ILE A 58 6.10 -5.19 -4.59
C ILE A 58 6.94 -5.41 -3.34
N TYR A 59 6.37 -5.11 -2.17
CA TYR A 59 7.08 -5.19 -0.90
C TYR A 59 7.40 -6.64 -0.54
N ALA A 60 6.42 -7.53 -0.75
CA ALA A 60 6.58 -8.98 -0.55
C ALA A 60 7.29 -9.68 -1.72
N GLN A 61 7.44 -9.00 -2.86
CA GLN A 61 7.97 -9.55 -4.12
C GLN A 61 7.24 -10.81 -4.61
N ARG A 62 5.92 -10.85 -4.43
CA ARG A 62 5.08 -11.99 -4.84
C ARG A 62 3.67 -11.56 -5.19
N TYR A 63 3.01 -12.40 -5.99
CA TYR A 63 1.59 -12.27 -6.24
C TYR A 63 0.77 -12.60 -5.01
N LEU A 64 -0.38 -11.94 -4.86
CA LEU A 64 -1.32 -12.26 -3.80
C LEU A 64 -1.88 -13.67 -4.00
N THR A 65 -2.13 -14.36 -2.89
CA THR A 65 -2.81 -15.66 -2.90
C THR A 65 -4.23 -15.50 -2.41
N ALA A 66 -5.11 -16.41 -2.86
CA ALA A 66 -6.43 -16.54 -2.25
C ALA A 66 -6.29 -16.84 -0.75
N ILE A 67 -7.16 -16.24 0.04
CA ILE A 67 -7.22 -16.40 1.49
C ILE A 67 -8.50 -17.13 1.87
N ASP A 68 -8.42 -17.94 2.92
CA ASP A 68 -9.55 -18.63 3.51
C ASP A 68 -9.92 -17.95 4.83
N GLU A 69 -10.93 -17.09 4.79
CA GLU A 69 -11.37 -16.30 5.96
C GLU A 69 -11.93 -17.19 7.08
N THR A 70 -12.28 -18.45 6.80
CA THR A 70 -12.71 -19.40 7.86
C THR A 70 -11.57 -19.79 8.79
N LYS A 71 -10.32 -19.54 8.39
CA LYS A 71 -9.11 -19.74 9.19
C LYS A 71 -8.69 -18.49 9.97
N GLY A 72 -9.39 -17.38 9.79
CA GLY A 72 -9.16 -16.16 10.57
C GLY A 72 -9.19 -16.42 12.06
N ILE A 73 -8.39 -15.66 12.83
CA ILE A 73 -8.41 -15.76 14.29
C ILE A 73 -9.74 -15.22 14.77
N TRP A 74 -10.67 -16.12 15.09
CA TRP A 74 -11.90 -15.76 15.77
C TRP A 74 -11.56 -15.25 17.17
N TRP A 75 -12.25 -14.21 17.64
CA TRP A 75 -11.86 -13.51 18.87
C TRP A 75 -11.72 -14.40 20.13
N THR A 76 -12.43 -15.53 20.22
CA THR A 76 -12.29 -16.49 21.35
C THR A 76 -11.07 -17.40 21.20
N ASP A 77 -10.53 -17.52 20.01
CA ASP A 77 -9.43 -18.42 19.67
C ASP A 77 -8.09 -17.68 19.66
N LEU A 78 -8.11 -16.37 19.88
CA LEU A 78 -6.92 -15.55 20.04
C LEU A 78 -6.10 -16.07 21.23
N PRO A 79 -4.86 -16.56 21.02
CA PRO A 79 -4.02 -16.98 22.13
C PRO A 79 -3.71 -15.79 23.03
N VAL A 80 -3.97 -15.95 24.33
CA VAL A 80 -3.70 -14.94 25.35
C VAL A 80 -2.78 -15.52 26.44
N PRO A 81 -1.83 -14.73 26.98
CA PRO A 81 -0.90 -15.20 28.00
C PRO A 81 -1.58 -15.32 29.38
N ASN A 82 -0.98 -16.09 30.30
CA ASN A 82 -1.15 -15.97 31.75
C ASN A 82 -2.59 -15.79 32.28
N ASN A 83 -3.47 -16.78 32.08
CA ASN A 83 -4.88 -16.74 32.51
C ASN A 83 -5.62 -15.43 32.12
N ALA A 84 -5.11 -14.70 31.13
CA ALA A 84 -5.74 -13.48 30.68
C ALA A 84 -7.07 -13.82 30.00
N ARG A 85 -7.93 -12.82 29.93
CA ARG A 85 -9.25 -12.94 29.32
C ARG A 85 -9.47 -11.82 28.32
N PHE A 86 -10.11 -12.18 27.22
CA PHE A 86 -10.67 -11.20 26.32
C PHE A 86 -11.91 -10.56 26.94
N VAL A 87 -12.01 -9.24 26.87
CA VAL A 87 -13.14 -8.45 27.38
C VAL A 87 -13.62 -7.51 26.27
N ILE A 88 -14.94 -7.49 26.05
CA ILE A 88 -15.61 -6.44 25.27
C ILE A 88 -16.15 -5.43 26.28
N ASN A 89 -15.61 -4.22 26.25
CA ASN A 89 -16.02 -3.15 27.14
C ASN A 89 -17.35 -2.53 26.70
N ALA A 90 -18.00 -1.78 27.60
CA ALA A 90 -19.29 -1.14 27.33
C ALA A 90 -19.26 -0.15 26.15
N ASP A 91 -18.09 0.46 25.90
CA ASP A 91 -17.83 1.36 24.77
C ASP A 91 -17.43 0.62 23.47
N TRP A 92 -17.61 -0.71 23.44
CA TRP A 92 -17.23 -1.60 22.35
C TRP A 92 -15.72 -1.68 22.07
N THR A 93 -14.86 -1.08 22.90
CA THR A 93 -13.43 -1.40 22.84
C THR A 93 -13.19 -2.85 23.29
N LYS A 94 -12.10 -3.44 22.81
CA LYS A 94 -11.78 -4.84 23.03
C LYS A 94 -10.42 -4.91 23.69
N SER A 95 -10.34 -5.58 24.83
CA SER A 95 -9.15 -5.60 25.67
C SER A 95 -8.78 -7.03 26.02
N ILE A 96 -7.48 -7.27 26.22
CA ILE A 96 -6.98 -8.46 26.90
C ILE A 96 -6.63 -8.02 28.32
N MET A 97 -7.24 -8.67 29.31
CA MET A 97 -7.09 -8.34 30.72
C MET A 97 -6.39 -9.47 31.45
N SER A 98 -5.34 -9.17 32.20
CA SER A 98 -4.68 -10.12 33.13
C SER A 98 -4.66 -9.53 34.53
N PHE A 99 -5.16 -10.27 35.52
CA PHE A 99 -5.25 -9.85 36.93
C PHE A 99 -5.87 -8.45 37.15
N GLY A 100 -6.83 -8.06 36.31
CA GLY A 100 -7.51 -6.76 36.40
C GLY A 100 -6.80 -5.61 35.67
N CYS A 101 -5.62 -5.85 35.10
CA CYS A 101 -4.89 -4.89 34.29
C CYS A 101 -5.14 -5.14 32.79
N GLU A 102 -5.31 -4.08 32.01
CA GLU A 102 -5.27 -4.16 30.55
C GLU A 102 -3.82 -4.42 30.13
N ILE A 103 -3.61 -5.47 29.34
CA ILE A 103 -2.30 -5.84 28.79
C ILE A 103 -2.26 -5.75 27.27
N ALA A 104 -3.41 -5.61 26.61
CA ALA A 104 -3.50 -5.31 25.19
C ALA A 104 -4.85 -4.76 24.77
N LYS A 105 -4.86 -4.05 23.64
CA LYS A 105 -6.06 -3.66 22.90
C LYS A 105 -6.19 -4.47 21.61
N VAL A 106 -7.39 -4.92 21.29
CA VAL A 106 -7.68 -5.73 20.11
C VAL A 106 -8.51 -4.95 19.09
N ARG A 107 -8.13 -5.02 17.83
CA ARG A 107 -8.91 -4.52 16.70
C ARG A 107 -9.44 -5.69 15.87
N TRP A 108 -10.70 -5.62 15.47
CA TRP A 108 -11.29 -6.53 14.51
C TRP A 108 -11.36 -5.86 13.13
N TYR A 109 -11.39 -6.67 12.08
CA TYR A 109 -11.83 -6.20 10.77
C TYR A 109 -13.27 -5.68 10.86
N SER A 110 -13.55 -4.52 10.25
CA SER A 110 -14.81 -3.80 10.43
C SER A 110 -16.02 -4.50 9.80
N ASP A 111 -15.79 -5.21 8.70
CA ASP A 111 -16.79 -5.90 7.88
C ASP A 111 -16.78 -7.43 8.08
N ALA A 112 -15.75 -7.98 8.72
CA ALA A 112 -15.71 -9.37 9.12
C ALA A 112 -16.30 -9.53 10.52
N LYS A 113 -17.18 -10.52 10.69
CA LYS A 113 -17.73 -10.86 12.01
C LYS A 113 -16.55 -11.23 12.91
N ARG A 114 -16.14 -10.36 13.83
CA ARG A 114 -15.25 -10.65 14.98
C ARG A 114 -13.91 -11.36 14.68
N ILE A 115 -13.39 -11.23 13.46
CA ILE A 115 -12.04 -11.71 13.12
C ILE A 115 -11.02 -10.69 13.59
N VAL A 116 -10.00 -11.15 14.32
CA VAL A 116 -8.92 -10.30 14.82
C VAL A 116 -8.07 -9.79 13.67
N GLN A 117 -7.89 -8.47 13.62
CA GLN A 117 -7.00 -7.78 12.67
C GLN A 117 -5.67 -7.41 13.33
N ALA A 118 -5.71 -6.92 14.57
CA ALA A 118 -4.51 -6.50 15.26
C ALA A 118 -4.65 -6.59 16.78
N VAL A 119 -3.52 -6.81 17.45
CA VAL A 119 -3.40 -6.79 18.92
C VAL A 119 -2.25 -5.86 19.29
N ALA A 120 -2.54 -4.78 20.01
CA ALA A 120 -1.55 -3.84 20.50
C ALA A 120 -1.27 -4.13 21.98
N TRP A 121 -0.14 -4.76 22.24
CA TRP A 121 0.33 -5.15 23.57
C TRP A 121 0.93 -3.95 24.30
N GLN A 122 0.73 -3.94 25.61
CA GLN A 122 1.13 -2.83 26.48
C GLN A 122 2.20 -3.26 27.47
N ASP A 123 3.11 -2.32 27.78
CA ASP A 123 4.06 -2.45 28.88
C ASP A 123 3.37 -2.28 30.24
N SER A 124 4.13 -2.43 31.33
CA SER A 124 3.62 -2.26 32.69
C SER A 124 3.12 -0.84 33.02
N ARG A 125 3.38 0.14 32.14
CA ARG A 125 2.94 1.54 32.26
C ARG A 125 1.71 1.82 31.38
N GLY A 126 1.19 0.81 30.67
CA GLY A 126 0.06 0.95 29.74
C GLY A 126 0.43 1.59 28.41
N GLN A 127 1.72 1.79 28.12
CA GLN A 127 2.19 2.28 26.82
C GLN A 127 2.28 1.11 25.84
N ILE A 128 2.09 1.40 24.55
CA ILE A 128 2.27 0.37 23.53
C ILE A 128 3.73 -0.10 23.48
N ASP A 129 3.93 -1.40 23.59
CA ASP A 129 5.23 -2.06 23.46
C ASP A 129 5.40 -2.60 22.04
N TYR A 130 4.49 -3.48 21.63
CA TYR A 130 4.43 -3.97 20.26
C TYR A 130 3.00 -4.24 19.78
N LYS A 131 2.84 -4.36 18.47
CA LYS A 131 1.56 -4.63 17.83
C LYS A 131 1.69 -5.73 16.79
N ASP A 132 0.93 -6.80 16.96
CA ASP A 132 0.76 -7.83 15.94
C ASP A 132 -0.38 -7.45 15.00
N ILE A 133 -0.18 -7.67 13.70
CA ILE A 133 -1.15 -7.43 12.64
C ILE A 133 -1.33 -8.73 11.87
N TYR A 134 -2.57 -9.12 11.63
CA TYR A 134 -2.94 -10.40 11.03
C TYR A 134 -3.71 -10.19 9.73
N GLN A 135 -3.47 -11.06 8.76
CA GLN A 135 -4.32 -11.23 7.58
C GLN A 135 -5.65 -11.87 7.98
N ARG A 136 -6.67 -11.77 7.13
CA ARG A 136 -8.00 -12.36 7.43
C ARG A 136 -8.02 -13.88 7.55
N ASP A 137 -7.01 -14.58 7.04
CA ASP A 137 -6.85 -16.03 7.23
C ASP A 137 -6.07 -16.38 8.53
N GLY A 138 -5.85 -15.39 9.39
CA GLY A 138 -5.22 -15.55 10.70
C GLY A 138 -3.70 -15.58 10.68
N LYS A 139 -3.07 -15.54 9.49
CA LYS A 139 -1.62 -15.51 9.40
C LYS A 139 -1.08 -14.14 9.80
N ARG A 140 0.11 -14.13 10.40
CA ARG A 140 0.77 -12.88 10.80
C ARG A 140 1.22 -12.11 9.56
N PHE A 141 0.74 -10.88 9.42
CA PHE A 141 1.15 -9.96 8.37
C PHE A 141 2.40 -9.19 8.78
N ALA A 142 2.38 -8.58 9.98
CA ALA A 142 3.48 -7.77 10.49
C ALA A 142 3.48 -7.73 12.03
N THR A 143 4.64 -7.45 12.60
CA THR A 143 4.79 -7.02 14.00
C THR A 143 5.47 -5.65 14.03
N GLN A 144 4.92 -4.72 14.80
CA GLN A 144 5.43 -3.36 14.96
C GLN A 144 5.95 -3.18 16.39
N TYR A 145 7.16 -2.65 16.55
CA TYR A 145 7.79 -2.42 17.86
C TYR A 145 7.88 -0.93 18.16
N PHE A 146 7.58 -0.56 19.40
CA PHE A 146 7.48 0.82 19.85
C PHE A 146 8.37 1.10 21.06
N SER A 147 8.76 2.36 21.22
CA SER A 147 9.39 2.87 22.44
C SER A 147 8.98 4.32 22.64
N ASP A 148 8.55 4.67 23.86
CA ASP A 148 8.02 6.01 24.19
C ASP A 148 6.96 6.51 23.19
N GLY A 149 6.08 5.59 22.75
CA GLY A 149 5.02 5.84 21.78
C GLY A 149 5.49 6.06 20.33
N GLN A 150 6.78 5.93 20.04
CA GLN A 150 7.33 6.01 18.69
C GLN A 150 7.51 4.62 18.08
N LEU A 151 7.05 4.45 16.84
CA LEU A 151 7.35 3.25 16.05
C LEU A 151 8.85 3.21 15.75
N LEU A 152 9.50 2.11 16.08
CA LEU A 152 10.93 1.87 15.83
C LEU A 152 11.16 0.93 14.66
N VAL A 153 10.42 -0.17 14.62
CA VAL A 153 10.60 -1.23 13.62
C VAL A 153 9.24 -1.78 13.20
N THR A 154 9.06 -2.04 11.92
CA THR A 154 8.02 -2.95 11.43
C THR A 154 8.68 -4.16 10.78
N GLU A 155 8.40 -5.35 11.29
CA GLU A 155 8.81 -6.62 10.68
C GLU A 155 7.63 -7.18 9.90
N PHE A 156 7.79 -7.34 8.58
CA PHE A 156 6.77 -7.89 7.71
C PHE A 156 7.02 -9.38 7.48
N PHE A 157 5.97 -10.16 7.69
CA PHE A 157 5.91 -11.60 7.48
C PHE A 157 5.10 -11.96 6.23
N PHE A 158 4.11 -11.13 5.87
CA PHE A 158 3.20 -11.37 4.73
C PHE A 158 2.51 -12.75 4.76
N GLY A 159 2.35 -13.33 5.95
CA GLY A 159 1.81 -14.67 6.15
C GLY A 159 2.84 -15.80 6.14
N ASP A 160 4.13 -15.50 6.01
CA ASP A 160 5.23 -16.46 6.19
C ASP A 160 5.63 -16.60 7.67
N GLU A 161 6.33 -17.67 8.01
CA GLU A 161 6.91 -17.85 9.35
C GLU A 161 8.12 -16.93 9.58
N ALA A 162 8.91 -16.72 8.53
CA ALA A 162 10.11 -15.89 8.55
C ALA A 162 9.81 -14.43 8.19
N ILE A 163 10.65 -13.53 8.67
CA ILE A 163 10.58 -12.10 8.33
C ILE A 163 11.08 -11.91 6.90
N VAL A 164 10.27 -11.24 6.08
CA VAL A 164 10.56 -10.96 4.67
C VAL A 164 11.23 -9.59 4.51
N VAL A 165 10.69 -8.56 5.17
CA VAL A 165 11.19 -7.18 5.10
C VAL A 165 11.14 -6.54 6.49
N ARG A 166 12.12 -5.70 6.80
CA ARG A 166 12.10 -4.84 7.97
C ARG A 166 12.19 -3.36 7.59
N ASP A 167 11.33 -2.57 8.19
CA ASP A 167 11.38 -1.11 8.11
C ASP A 167 11.85 -0.55 9.43
N PHE A 168 12.85 0.32 9.39
CA PHE A 168 13.37 1.00 10.57
C PHE A 168 12.98 2.47 10.55
N TYR A 169 12.64 2.99 11.72
CA TYR A 169 12.04 4.31 11.89
C TYR A 169 12.79 5.13 12.92
N PHE A 170 12.97 6.41 12.63
CA PHE A 170 13.51 7.40 13.56
C PHE A 170 12.82 8.74 13.31
N ASN A 171 12.53 9.50 14.37
CA ASN A 171 11.82 10.79 14.27
C ASN A 171 10.54 10.73 13.40
N LYS A 172 9.78 9.63 13.52
CA LYS A 172 8.54 9.35 12.75
C LYS A 172 8.74 9.25 11.23
N ARG A 173 9.97 9.09 10.76
CA ARG A 173 10.31 8.84 9.36
C ARG A 173 10.85 7.42 9.23
N ARG A 174 10.60 6.82 8.07
CA ARG A 174 11.23 5.54 7.72
C ARG A 174 12.63 5.86 7.22
N ASP A 175 13.63 5.45 7.96
CA ASP A 175 15.03 5.80 7.72
C ASP A 175 15.71 4.83 6.77
N PHE A 176 15.41 3.52 6.88
CA PHE A 176 15.93 2.53 5.96
C PHE A 176 15.06 1.27 5.94
N VAL A 177 15.25 0.46 4.91
CA VAL A 177 14.61 -0.85 4.71
C VAL A 177 15.68 -1.92 4.64
N TYR A 178 15.47 -3.05 5.30
CA TYR A 178 16.31 -4.23 5.19
C TYR A 178 15.52 -5.40 4.61
N ALA A 179 15.94 -5.90 3.46
CA ALA A 179 15.28 -7.01 2.76
C ALA A 179 16.33 -7.88 2.06
N ASN A 180 16.16 -9.21 2.12
CA ASN A 180 17.03 -10.18 1.43
C ASN A 180 18.54 -9.98 1.66
N GLY A 181 18.94 -9.63 2.89
CA GLY A 181 20.36 -9.41 3.21
C GLY A 181 20.93 -8.06 2.78
N GLN A 182 20.08 -7.16 2.24
CA GLN A 182 20.49 -5.85 1.72
C GLN A 182 19.79 -4.72 2.47
N GLN A 183 20.52 -3.64 2.69
CA GLN A 183 19.99 -2.39 3.24
C GLN A 183 19.72 -1.40 2.10
N PHE A 184 18.59 -0.72 2.17
CA PHE A 184 18.15 0.34 1.27
C PHE A 184 17.91 1.61 2.08
N GLU A 185 18.36 2.77 1.61
CA GLU A 185 18.27 4.03 2.37
C GLU A 185 16.83 4.57 2.47
N SER A 186 15.89 3.98 1.72
CA SER A 186 14.48 4.29 1.87
C SER A 186 13.62 3.17 1.30
N ALA A 187 12.31 3.24 1.58
CA ALA A 187 11.37 2.32 0.96
C ALA A 187 11.22 2.56 -0.53
N GLU A 188 11.33 3.79 -1.00
CA GLU A 188 11.31 4.16 -2.41
C GLU A 188 12.50 3.52 -3.13
N GLN A 189 13.68 3.53 -2.52
CA GLN A 189 14.85 2.84 -3.09
C GLN A 189 14.65 1.32 -3.15
N TYR A 190 14.09 0.71 -2.11
CA TYR A 190 13.76 -0.72 -2.10
C TYR A 190 12.74 -1.06 -3.21
N ILE A 191 11.63 -0.32 -3.28
CA ILE A 191 10.58 -0.48 -4.30
C ILE A 191 11.16 -0.30 -5.70
N ALA A 192 11.98 0.73 -5.92
CA ALA A 192 12.65 0.96 -7.20
C ALA A 192 13.58 -0.21 -7.56
N ALA A 193 14.34 -0.73 -6.60
CA ALA A 193 15.23 -1.88 -6.82
C ALA A 193 14.45 -3.15 -7.20
N VAL A 194 13.26 -3.36 -6.66
CA VAL A 194 12.38 -4.46 -7.04
C VAL A 194 11.83 -4.26 -8.46
N ILE A 195 11.25 -3.09 -8.74
CA ILE A 195 10.63 -2.80 -10.05
C ILE A 195 11.68 -2.86 -11.17
N ASN A 196 12.88 -2.30 -10.95
CA ASN A 196 13.94 -2.25 -11.96
C ASN A 196 14.52 -3.63 -12.33
N ARG A 197 14.27 -4.69 -11.54
CA ARG A 197 14.64 -6.07 -11.92
C ARG A 197 13.75 -6.62 -13.04
N GLN A 198 12.62 -5.98 -13.32
CA GLN A 198 11.60 -6.45 -14.26
C GLN A 198 11.65 -5.62 -15.55
N THR A 199 12.78 -5.70 -16.25
CA THR A 199 13.22 -4.74 -17.28
C THR A 199 12.38 -4.69 -18.56
N ASN A 200 11.47 -5.63 -18.79
CA ASN A 200 10.76 -5.80 -20.07
C ASN A 200 9.29 -5.37 -20.02
N GLN A 201 8.89 -4.68 -18.97
CA GLN A 201 7.49 -4.32 -18.72
C GLN A 201 7.26 -2.83 -18.92
N THR A 202 6.11 -2.48 -19.50
CA THR A 202 5.65 -1.09 -19.58
C THR A 202 4.90 -0.77 -18.31
N ILE A 203 5.44 0.13 -17.49
CA ILE A 203 4.78 0.61 -16.28
C ILE A 203 3.88 1.81 -16.64
N ASN A 204 2.62 1.74 -16.22
CA ASN A 204 1.68 2.85 -16.25
C ASN A 204 1.31 3.26 -14.83
N ILE A 205 1.30 4.57 -14.57
CA ILE A 205 0.78 5.19 -13.35
C ILE A 205 -0.27 6.21 -13.74
N THR A 206 -1.24 6.46 -12.85
CA THR A 206 -2.17 7.61 -13.00
C THR A 206 -1.92 8.71 -12.00
N GLN A 207 -1.27 8.37 -10.89
CA GLN A 207 -0.90 9.30 -9.84
C GLN A 207 0.56 9.73 -10.02
N PHE A 208 0.84 10.97 -9.68
CA PHE A 208 2.19 11.55 -9.74
C PHE A 208 2.63 12.02 -8.34
N GLY A 209 2.28 11.22 -7.33
CA GLY A 209 2.63 11.40 -5.93
C GLY A 209 3.98 10.77 -5.62
N ARG A 210 4.02 9.90 -4.62
CA ARG A 210 5.24 9.18 -4.21
C ARG A 210 5.79 8.31 -5.35
N GLU A 211 4.94 7.86 -6.26
CA GLU A 211 5.26 6.97 -7.39
C GLU A 211 6.44 7.46 -8.23
N LEU A 212 6.52 8.77 -8.47
CA LEU A 212 7.60 9.37 -9.25
C LEU A 212 9.01 9.14 -8.68
N THR A 213 9.12 8.78 -7.41
CA THR A 213 10.41 8.54 -6.75
C THR A 213 10.97 7.15 -7.00
N PHE A 214 10.14 6.20 -7.44
CA PHE A 214 10.53 4.79 -7.55
C PHE A 214 10.17 4.13 -8.89
N VAL A 215 9.40 4.80 -9.74
CA VAL A 215 9.08 4.29 -11.08
C VAL A 215 10.32 4.26 -11.99
N PRO A 216 10.43 3.25 -12.88
CA PRO A 216 11.54 3.15 -13.82
C PRO A 216 11.45 4.25 -14.87
N LYS A 217 12.57 4.49 -15.56
CA LYS A 217 12.59 5.36 -16.76
C LYS A 217 11.62 4.84 -17.81
N HIS A 218 11.11 5.76 -18.62
CA HIS A 218 10.11 5.50 -19.67
C HIS A 218 8.75 5.00 -19.13
N THR A 219 8.43 5.35 -17.88
CA THR A 219 7.10 5.11 -17.33
C THR A 219 6.06 5.98 -18.05
N ILE A 220 4.85 5.44 -18.19
CA ILE A 220 3.70 6.13 -18.76
C ILE A 220 2.91 6.77 -17.63
N LEU A 221 2.61 8.06 -17.76
CA LEU A 221 1.69 8.77 -16.87
C LEU A 221 0.36 8.98 -17.60
N THR A 222 -0.71 8.29 -17.19
CA THR A 222 -2.06 8.48 -17.72
C THR A 222 -2.87 9.40 -16.83
N LEU A 223 -3.20 10.60 -17.32
CA LEU A 223 -3.96 11.60 -16.59
C LEU A 223 -5.46 11.40 -16.81
N ILE A 224 -6.10 10.80 -15.81
CA ILE A 224 -7.56 10.60 -15.74
C ILE A 224 -8.26 11.80 -15.10
N ASP A 225 -7.62 12.40 -14.10
CA ASP A 225 -8.18 13.47 -13.29
C ASP A 225 -8.00 14.87 -13.92
N ASN A 226 -8.65 15.86 -13.28
CA ASN A 226 -8.47 17.26 -13.64
C ASN A 226 -7.00 17.69 -13.49
N LEU A 227 -6.50 18.40 -14.50
CA LEU A 227 -5.13 18.91 -14.52
C LEU A 227 -4.87 20.05 -13.52
N THR A 228 -5.94 20.56 -12.90
CA THR A 228 -5.91 21.71 -12.02
C THR A 228 -6.18 21.33 -10.56
N ASP A 229 -5.62 22.11 -9.64
CA ASP A 229 -5.97 22.08 -8.24
C ASP A 229 -7.36 22.71 -7.98
N SER A 230 -7.77 22.75 -6.71
CA SER A 230 -9.04 23.35 -6.27
C SER A 230 -9.13 24.86 -6.55
N ALA A 231 -8.00 25.54 -6.79
CA ALA A 231 -7.92 26.95 -7.17
C ALA A 231 -7.86 27.14 -8.71
N SER A 232 -8.12 26.08 -9.49
CA SER A 232 -8.06 26.08 -10.96
C SER A 232 -6.66 26.36 -11.54
N ASN A 233 -5.60 26.24 -10.73
CA ASN A 233 -4.23 26.33 -11.20
C ASN A 233 -3.74 24.96 -11.65
N LEU A 234 -2.95 24.91 -12.72
CA LEU A 234 -2.26 23.69 -13.10
C LEU A 234 -1.44 23.15 -11.93
N GLN A 235 -1.60 21.86 -11.63
CA GLN A 235 -0.88 21.22 -10.54
C GLN A 235 0.65 21.43 -10.70
N PRO A 236 1.35 22.04 -9.70
CA PRO A 236 2.76 22.41 -9.84
C PRO A 236 3.66 21.24 -10.23
N ARG A 237 3.34 20.04 -9.74
CA ARG A 237 4.09 18.83 -10.01
C ARG A 237 3.93 18.35 -11.46
N LEU A 238 2.74 18.49 -12.04
CA LEU A 238 2.53 18.21 -13.46
C LEU A 238 3.33 19.18 -14.33
N ARG A 239 3.41 20.47 -13.96
CA ARG A 239 4.27 21.44 -14.64
C ARG A 239 5.72 20.96 -14.66
N GLN A 240 6.25 20.53 -13.51
CA GLN A 240 7.61 20.04 -13.40
C GLN A 240 7.85 18.85 -14.34
N ILE A 241 6.96 17.85 -14.34
CA ILE A 241 7.06 16.67 -15.22
C ILE A 241 7.08 17.08 -16.70
N LEU A 242 6.28 18.05 -17.10
CA LEU A 242 6.21 18.52 -18.49
C LEU A 242 7.47 19.28 -18.94
N THR A 243 8.20 19.89 -18.01
CA THR A 243 9.38 20.71 -18.31
C THR A 243 10.71 20.03 -17.97
N ASP A 244 10.71 18.98 -17.17
CA ASP A 244 11.91 18.30 -16.68
C ASP A 244 12.29 17.11 -17.57
N HIS A 245 13.42 17.23 -18.27
CA HIS A 245 13.98 16.17 -19.10
C HIS A 245 14.60 15.01 -18.31
N GLN A 246 14.78 15.15 -16.99
CA GLN A 246 15.25 14.08 -16.10
C GLN A 246 14.10 13.28 -15.46
N SER A 247 12.85 13.67 -15.72
CA SER A 247 11.68 12.94 -15.27
C SER A 247 11.72 11.46 -15.73
N PRO A 248 11.35 10.50 -14.88
CA PRO A 248 11.23 9.09 -15.29
C PRO A 248 10.08 8.87 -16.29
N ILE A 249 9.19 9.85 -16.46
CA ILE A 249 8.03 9.79 -17.35
C ILE A 249 8.48 9.99 -18.81
N GLY A 250 8.32 8.94 -19.62
CA GLY A 250 8.64 8.99 -21.05
C GLY A 250 7.46 9.37 -21.94
N GLU A 251 6.24 9.10 -21.47
CA GLU A 251 4.99 9.36 -22.21
C GLU A 251 3.91 9.83 -21.23
N ILE A 252 3.16 10.86 -21.63
CA ILE A 252 1.99 11.34 -20.90
C ILE A 252 0.75 11.09 -21.75
N ARG A 253 -0.23 10.38 -21.21
CA ARG A 253 -1.51 10.10 -21.86
C ARG A 253 -2.60 10.96 -21.26
N MET A 254 -3.43 11.58 -22.10
CA MET A 254 -4.57 12.37 -21.63
C MET A 254 -5.68 12.44 -22.69
N THR A 255 -6.84 12.92 -22.27
CA THR A 255 -7.98 13.22 -23.16
C THR A 255 -7.72 14.47 -24.00
N ASP A 256 -8.48 14.62 -25.10
CA ASP A 256 -8.42 15.80 -25.97
C ASP A 256 -8.67 17.11 -25.20
N ALA A 257 -9.63 17.11 -24.27
CA ALA A 257 -9.96 18.27 -23.44
C ALA A 257 -8.77 18.73 -22.58
N ASN A 258 -8.06 17.78 -21.97
CA ASN A 258 -6.88 18.04 -21.14
C ASN A 258 -5.70 18.55 -21.99
N PHE A 259 -5.53 18.00 -23.19
CA PHE A 259 -4.51 18.45 -24.12
C PHE A 259 -4.74 19.89 -24.62
N ASP A 260 -5.99 20.23 -24.94
CA ASP A 260 -6.37 21.58 -25.35
C ASP A 260 -6.20 22.60 -24.22
N TYR A 261 -6.37 22.18 -22.97
CA TYR A 261 -6.01 23.00 -21.81
C TYR A 261 -4.50 23.27 -21.75
N LEU A 262 -3.66 22.24 -21.87
CA LEU A 262 -2.19 22.42 -21.82
C LEU A 262 -1.67 23.33 -22.94
N LYS A 263 -2.21 23.20 -24.16
CA LYS A 263 -1.86 24.07 -25.28
C LYS A 263 -2.20 25.53 -24.99
N ARG A 264 -3.40 25.81 -24.48
CA ARG A 264 -3.82 27.17 -24.10
C ARG A 264 -2.98 27.76 -22.97
N ALA A 265 -2.50 26.90 -22.07
CA ALA A 265 -1.59 27.29 -20.99
C ALA A 265 -0.13 27.48 -21.44
N GLY A 266 0.21 27.26 -22.72
CA GLY A 266 1.55 27.44 -23.26
C GLY A 266 2.58 26.41 -22.77
N LEU A 267 2.13 25.21 -22.39
CA LEU A 267 2.99 24.18 -21.82
C LEU A 267 3.53 23.24 -22.90
N PRO A 268 4.72 22.64 -22.70
CA PRO A 268 5.26 21.64 -23.63
C PRO A 268 4.34 20.44 -23.77
N THR A 269 4.13 19.99 -25.01
CA THR A 269 3.28 18.82 -25.32
C THR A 269 4.01 17.72 -26.09
N ASN A 270 5.34 17.81 -26.20
CA ASN A 270 6.16 16.96 -27.06
C ASN A 270 6.10 15.47 -26.69
N HIS A 271 5.82 15.15 -25.43
CA HIS A 271 5.73 13.80 -24.89
C HIS A 271 4.27 13.35 -24.63
N VAL A 272 3.30 14.13 -25.12
CA VAL A 272 1.88 13.88 -24.87
C VAL A 272 1.27 13.06 -26.01
N LYS A 273 0.54 12.00 -25.64
CA LYS A 273 -0.32 11.22 -26.54
C LYS A 273 -1.78 11.35 -26.14
N LEU A 274 -2.62 11.56 -27.14
CA LEU A 274 -4.07 11.58 -26.99
C LEU A 274 -4.59 10.15 -26.88
N VAL A 275 -5.46 9.91 -25.93
CA VAL A 275 -6.10 8.61 -25.71
C VAL A 275 -7.58 8.79 -25.43
N ARG A 276 -8.38 7.79 -25.82
CA ARG A 276 -9.78 7.67 -25.37
C ARG A 276 -9.76 6.96 -24.01
N ILE A 277 -10.17 7.69 -22.99
CA ILE A 277 -10.20 7.27 -21.58
C ILE A 277 -11.64 7.02 -21.18
#